data_AF-A0A8J7J1R8-F1
#
_entry.id   AF-A0A8J7J1R8-F1
#
_cell.length_a   1.000
_cell.length_b   1.000
_cell.length_c   1.000
_cell.angle_alpha   90.00
_cell.angle_beta   90.00
_cell.angle_gamma   90.00
#
_symmetry.space_group_name_H-M   'P 1'
#
loop_
_entity.id
_entity.type
_entity.pdbx_description
1 polymer ?
#
loop_
_entity_poly.entity_id
_entity_poly.type
_entity_poly.pdbx_seq_one_letter_code
_entity_poly.pdbx_strand_id
1 'polypeptide(L)'
;MKSHPQFYRSAAIIAGSIFLSCAIARPTLAQLIPDTTLGAENSVVTPIDLLNQRIDGGAARGINLFHSFLEFNIGNGSSVYFANPTGIENILTRVTGNNASNILGTLGVLGNANLFLINPNGIYFGENAQLDVSGSFLATTADGIQLGTQGYFSATDPQSSQLLSVQPSALFSNTLRNWTAGIKNEGNLSVGGDLTLIADELDLQGQLSAGGNLTLVGANLINSPWNLQTNSQQTPSTQGTLQIRDSTTNPFIAAAGGELLVQGNETVDIFALNHPDSGLFSGGDMVLRSGNQVSGDAHYYAGGSFRIEQLDGNLGDLFSPFDPVIRALGDVNMGNYIGASLHILAGGKINITSVIVTGTDTIGNSINPTSTPDLANVTLSNGKSELLTGMRVQP
;
A
#
# COMPACT_ATOMS: atom_id res chain seq x y z
N MET A 1 41.12 77.39 -19.79
CA MET A 1 40.47 76.72 -18.63
C MET A 1 40.22 75.28 -19.01
N LYS A 2 40.57 74.36 -18.10
CA LYS A 2 40.88 72.95 -18.35
C LYS A 2 39.71 72.13 -18.92
N SER A 3 40.03 71.29 -19.89
CA SER A 3 39.22 70.21 -20.44
C SER A 3 39.15 69.03 -19.46
N HIS A 4 37.94 68.50 -19.25
CA HIS A 4 37.71 67.19 -18.62
C HIS A 4 36.70 66.41 -19.49
N PRO A 5 37.10 65.29 -20.11
CA PRO A 5 36.17 64.40 -20.79
C PRO A 5 35.46 63.47 -19.80
N GLN A 6 34.17 63.27 -20.05
CA GLN A 6 33.27 62.35 -19.36
C GLN A 6 33.66 60.89 -19.65
N PHE A 7 33.91 60.10 -18.60
CA PHE A 7 34.12 58.65 -18.71
C PHE A 7 32.77 57.92 -18.67
N TYR A 8 32.36 57.34 -19.79
CA TYR A 8 31.27 56.36 -19.85
C TYR A 8 31.78 55.02 -19.29
N ARG A 9 31.18 54.54 -18.19
CA ARG A 9 31.37 53.16 -17.70
C ARG A 9 30.30 52.27 -18.32
N SER A 10 30.71 51.45 -19.28
CA SER A 10 29.89 50.39 -19.86
C SER A 10 29.67 49.28 -18.83
N ALA A 11 28.43 49.09 -18.37
CA ALA A 11 28.03 47.92 -17.61
C ALA A 11 27.72 46.79 -18.59
N ALA A 12 28.56 45.75 -18.60
CA ALA A 12 28.30 44.53 -19.36
C ALA A 12 27.23 43.71 -18.63
N ILE A 13 26.05 43.60 -19.24
CA ILE A 13 25.00 42.66 -18.79
C ILE A 13 25.41 41.27 -19.31
N ILE A 14 25.90 40.41 -18.41
CA ILE A 14 26.09 38.99 -18.71
C ILE A 14 24.71 38.33 -18.56
N ALA A 15 24.01 38.14 -19.69
CA ALA A 15 22.82 37.30 -19.74
C ALA A 15 23.27 35.83 -19.63
N GLY A 16 23.25 35.30 -18.40
CA GLY A 16 23.45 33.87 -18.15
C GLY A 16 22.23 33.10 -18.61
N SER A 17 22.33 32.40 -19.72
CA SER A 17 21.30 31.46 -20.19
C SER A 17 21.23 30.27 -19.22
N ILE A 18 20.20 30.24 -18.37
CA ILE A 18 19.83 29.05 -17.60
C ILE A 18 19.26 28.06 -18.62
N PHE A 19 20.07 27.11 -19.07
CA PHE A 19 19.57 25.92 -19.75
C PHE A 19 18.84 25.08 -18.71
N LEU A 20 17.52 25.24 -18.64
CA LEU A 20 16.64 24.30 -17.95
C LEU A 20 16.65 23.01 -18.77
N SER A 21 17.59 22.10 -18.44
CA SER A 21 17.60 20.75 -18.99
C SER A 21 16.39 20.01 -18.42
N CYS A 22 15.25 20.13 -19.10
CA CYS A 22 14.11 19.25 -18.88
C CYS A 22 14.57 17.84 -19.27
N ALA A 23 14.91 17.02 -18.28
CA ALA A 23 15.18 15.61 -18.50
C ALA A 23 13.87 14.95 -18.89
N ILE A 24 13.61 14.85 -20.20
CA ILE A 24 12.45 14.14 -20.71
C ILE A 24 12.72 12.65 -20.44
N ALA A 25 12.04 12.08 -19.44
CA ALA A 25 12.09 10.66 -19.16
C ALA A 25 11.69 9.89 -20.43
N ARG A 26 12.61 9.09 -20.99
CA ARG A 26 12.31 8.28 -22.17
C ARG A 26 11.57 7.02 -21.73
N PRO A 27 10.49 6.63 -22.43
CA PRO A 27 9.82 5.37 -22.11
C PRO A 27 10.79 4.20 -22.30
N THR A 28 10.73 3.24 -21.40
CA THR A 28 11.46 1.97 -21.52
C THR A 28 10.47 0.87 -21.87
N LEU A 29 10.92 -0.15 -22.62
CA LEU A 29 10.08 -1.27 -22.99
C LEU A 29 9.77 -2.13 -21.76
N ALA A 30 8.60 -2.77 -21.76
CA ALA A 30 8.33 -3.88 -20.85
C ALA A 30 9.24 -5.08 -21.17
N GLN A 31 9.71 -5.76 -20.12
CA GLN A 31 10.48 -7.00 -20.21
C GLN A 31 9.64 -8.12 -19.61
N LEU A 32 8.84 -8.75 -20.47
CA LEU A 32 8.05 -9.92 -20.17
C LEU A 32 8.69 -11.14 -20.84
N ILE A 33 9.18 -12.09 -20.04
CA ILE A 33 9.77 -13.33 -20.55
C ILE A 33 8.97 -14.49 -19.95
N PRO A 34 8.03 -15.10 -20.69
CA PRO A 34 7.38 -16.33 -20.26
C PRO A 34 8.40 -17.44 -19.97
N ASP A 35 8.14 -18.25 -18.95
CA ASP A 35 8.86 -19.51 -18.78
C ASP A 35 8.09 -20.68 -19.44
N THR A 36 8.60 -21.90 -19.28
CA THR A 36 8.01 -23.12 -19.85
C THR A 36 7.37 -24.04 -18.81
N THR A 37 7.20 -23.56 -17.58
CA THR A 37 6.76 -24.37 -16.43
C THR A 37 5.26 -24.72 -16.46
N LEU A 38 4.49 -24.12 -17.36
CA LEU A 38 3.10 -24.49 -17.65
C LEU A 38 2.99 -25.44 -18.87
N GLY A 39 4.11 -25.92 -19.40
CA GLY A 39 4.13 -26.93 -20.46
C GLY A 39 3.56 -26.43 -21.79
N ALA A 40 2.50 -27.07 -22.29
CA ALA A 40 1.85 -26.68 -23.54
C ALA A 40 0.94 -25.45 -23.38
N GLU A 41 0.63 -25.06 -22.15
CA GLU A 41 -0.30 -23.98 -21.79
C GLU A 41 0.46 -22.73 -21.29
N ASN A 42 1.61 -22.43 -21.91
CA ASN A 42 2.45 -21.30 -21.50
C ASN A 42 1.76 -19.94 -21.69
N SER A 43 2.23 -18.95 -20.94
CA SER A 43 1.91 -17.54 -21.19
C SER A 43 2.43 -17.13 -22.57
N VAL A 44 1.65 -16.33 -23.28
CA VAL A 44 2.01 -15.78 -24.59
C VAL A 44 2.01 -14.27 -24.50
N VAL A 45 3.12 -13.63 -24.87
CA VAL A 45 3.22 -12.16 -24.93
C VAL A 45 3.04 -11.73 -26.38
N THR A 46 1.98 -10.97 -26.63
CA THR A 46 1.63 -10.42 -27.94
C THR A 46 1.87 -8.91 -27.93
N PRO A 47 2.89 -8.39 -28.63
CA PRO A 47 3.05 -6.95 -28.82
C PRO A 47 1.83 -6.37 -29.57
N ILE A 48 1.19 -5.35 -29.00
CA ILE A 48 0.16 -4.57 -29.68
C ILE A 48 0.83 -3.45 -30.48
N ASP A 49 1.78 -2.77 -29.84
CA ASP A 49 2.68 -1.80 -30.47
C ASP A 49 4.03 -1.76 -29.75
N LEU A 50 4.78 -0.66 -29.89
CA LEU A 50 6.10 -0.50 -29.27
C LEU A 50 6.04 -0.47 -27.73
N LEU A 51 5.02 0.13 -27.14
CA LEU A 51 4.91 0.37 -25.69
C LEU A 51 3.82 -0.49 -25.03
N ASN A 52 2.92 -1.05 -25.82
CA ASN A 52 1.77 -1.78 -25.32
C ASN A 52 1.87 -3.28 -25.66
N GLN A 53 1.75 -4.13 -24.65
CA GLN A 53 1.80 -5.58 -24.78
C GLN A 53 0.54 -6.21 -24.17
N ARG A 54 0.09 -7.31 -24.77
CA ARG A 54 -1.00 -8.13 -24.24
C ARG A 54 -0.46 -9.50 -23.84
N ILE A 55 -0.89 -9.99 -22.69
CA ILE A 55 -0.63 -11.35 -22.23
C ILE A 55 -1.85 -12.21 -22.56
N ASP A 56 -1.63 -13.23 -23.38
CA ASP A 56 -2.59 -14.25 -23.81
C ASP A 56 -2.11 -15.64 -23.34
N GLY A 57 -2.82 -16.70 -23.74
CA GLY A 57 -2.47 -18.09 -23.42
C GLY A 57 -2.72 -18.40 -21.94
N GLY A 58 -1.82 -19.15 -21.31
CA GLY A 58 -1.94 -19.58 -19.93
C GLY A 58 -2.75 -20.88 -19.74
N ALA A 59 -2.62 -21.47 -18.56
CA ALA A 59 -3.31 -22.71 -18.21
C ALA A 59 -4.64 -22.39 -17.53
N ALA A 60 -5.75 -22.73 -18.16
CA ALA A 60 -7.08 -22.49 -17.61
C ALA A 60 -7.57 -23.69 -16.79
N ARG A 61 -8.03 -23.46 -15.56
CA ARG A 61 -8.67 -24.47 -14.69
C ARG A 61 -9.92 -23.86 -14.06
N GLY A 62 -11.09 -24.13 -14.65
CA GLY A 62 -12.35 -23.51 -14.21
C GLY A 62 -12.27 -21.98 -14.32
N ILE A 63 -12.50 -21.29 -13.20
CA ILE A 63 -12.47 -19.82 -13.12
C ILE A 63 -11.06 -19.22 -13.03
N ASN A 64 -10.02 -20.05 -12.91
CA ASN A 64 -8.64 -19.61 -12.73
C ASN A 64 -7.84 -19.72 -14.04
N LEU A 65 -7.09 -18.67 -14.37
CA LEU A 65 -6.12 -18.64 -15.45
C LEU A 65 -4.72 -18.44 -14.88
N PHE A 66 -3.81 -19.38 -15.13
CA PHE A 66 -2.46 -19.35 -14.59
C PHE A 66 -1.46 -18.88 -15.65
N HIS A 67 -0.61 -17.94 -15.26
CA HIS A 67 0.51 -17.42 -16.05
C HIS A 67 1.82 -17.57 -15.30
N SER A 68 2.88 -17.89 -16.03
CA SER A 68 4.23 -18.05 -15.48
C SER A 68 5.25 -17.31 -16.33
N PHE A 69 6.16 -16.61 -15.65
CA PHE A 69 7.19 -15.79 -16.26
C PHE A 69 8.53 -15.99 -15.58
N LEU A 70 9.60 -16.01 -16.36
CA LEU A 70 10.95 -15.84 -15.85
C LEU A 70 11.20 -14.39 -15.43
N GLU A 71 10.73 -13.42 -16.25
CA GLU A 71 10.85 -11.98 -15.99
C GLU A 71 9.51 -11.30 -16.19
N PHE A 72 9.14 -10.40 -15.27
CA PHE A 72 7.92 -9.62 -15.35
C PHE A 72 8.20 -8.17 -14.93
N ASN A 73 8.55 -7.33 -15.90
CA ASN A 73 8.81 -5.91 -15.71
C ASN A 73 8.01 -5.07 -16.72
N ILE A 74 7.55 -3.90 -16.28
CA ILE A 74 6.81 -2.94 -17.11
C ILE A 74 7.60 -1.64 -17.10
N GLY A 75 8.06 -1.20 -18.27
CA GLY A 75 8.83 0.02 -18.39
C GLY A 75 7.97 1.27 -18.25
N ASN A 76 8.61 2.40 -17.96
CA ASN A 76 7.92 3.68 -17.78
C ASN A 76 7.19 4.09 -19.07
N GLY A 77 5.92 4.48 -18.95
CA GLY A 77 5.06 4.82 -20.08
C GLY A 77 4.66 3.64 -20.99
N SER A 78 5.09 2.41 -20.67
CA SER A 78 4.58 1.19 -21.29
C SER A 78 3.33 0.69 -20.58
N SER A 79 2.53 -0.12 -21.27
CA SER A 79 1.40 -0.82 -20.67
C SER A 79 1.39 -2.31 -20.98
N VAL A 80 0.98 -3.11 -20.00
CA VAL A 80 0.82 -4.55 -20.13
C VAL A 80 -0.58 -4.93 -19.64
N TYR A 81 -1.32 -5.61 -20.51
CA TYR A 81 -2.68 -6.06 -20.19
C TYR A 81 -2.83 -7.56 -20.31
N PHE A 82 -3.42 -8.19 -19.29
CA PHE A 82 -3.88 -9.57 -19.40
C PHE A 82 -5.19 -9.64 -20.19
N ALA A 83 -5.27 -10.56 -21.15
CA ALA A 83 -6.55 -10.96 -21.73
C ALA A 83 -7.43 -11.61 -20.65
N ASN A 84 -8.73 -11.38 -20.72
CA ASN A 84 -9.70 -12.01 -19.83
C ASN A 84 -10.70 -12.87 -20.63
N PRO A 85 -10.37 -14.15 -20.91
CA PRO A 85 -11.28 -15.07 -21.59
C PRO A 85 -12.59 -15.27 -20.82
N THR A 86 -13.68 -15.58 -21.53
CA THR A 86 -14.98 -15.81 -20.92
C THR A 86 -14.92 -16.91 -19.84
N GLY A 87 -15.49 -16.61 -18.66
CA GLY A 87 -15.56 -17.54 -17.54
C GLY A 87 -14.35 -17.53 -16.61
N ILE A 88 -13.31 -16.74 -16.92
CA ILE A 88 -12.18 -16.50 -16.00
C ILE A 88 -12.54 -15.38 -15.03
N GLU A 89 -12.38 -15.66 -13.74
CA GLU A 89 -12.58 -14.70 -12.66
C GLU A 89 -11.27 -14.32 -11.97
N ASN A 90 -10.25 -15.19 -12.05
CA ASN A 90 -8.96 -14.98 -11.40
C ASN A 90 -7.81 -15.24 -12.38
N ILE A 91 -6.89 -14.30 -12.47
CA ILE A 91 -5.65 -14.40 -13.24
C ILE A 91 -4.49 -14.47 -12.25
N LEU A 92 -3.86 -15.64 -12.13
CA LEU A 92 -2.76 -15.88 -11.19
C LEU A 92 -1.44 -15.88 -11.95
N THR A 93 -0.56 -14.94 -11.61
CA THR A 93 0.73 -14.74 -12.26
C THR A 93 1.87 -14.98 -11.28
N ARG A 94 2.82 -15.83 -11.66
CA ARG A 94 4.06 -16.05 -10.90
C ARG A 94 5.30 -15.64 -11.70
N VAL A 95 6.30 -15.18 -10.98
CA VAL A 95 7.66 -14.97 -11.48
C VAL A 95 8.58 -16.05 -10.89
N THR A 96 9.17 -16.89 -11.74
CA THR A 96 10.06 -18.00 -11.34
C THR A 96 11.54 -17.66 -11.50
N GLY A 97 11.87 -16.49 -12.06
CA GLY A 97 13.24 -16.01 -12.15
C GLY A 97 13.78 -15.52 -10.81
N ASN A 98 15.00 -14.98 -10.84
CA ASN A 98 15.70 -14.51 -9.64
C ASN A 98 15.67 -12.98 -9.49
N ASN A 99 14.92 -12.27 -10.34
CA ASN A 99 14.88 -10.82 -10.38
C ASN A 99 13.55 -10.29 -9.83
N ALA A 100 13.62 -9.15 -9.16
CA ALA A 100 12.45 -8.39 -8.73
C ALA A 100 11.65 -7.88 -9.93
N SER A 101 10.35 -7.67 -9.73
CA SER A 101 9.46 -7.05 -10.71
C SER A 101 9.47 -5.54 -10.58
N ASN A 102 9.96 -4.84 -11.61
CA ASN A 102 9.89 -3.39 -11.71
C ASN A 102 8.67 -3.00 -12.54
N ILE A 103 7.65 -2.47 -11.88
CA ILE A 103 6.41 -1.99 -12.48
C ILE A 103 6.47 -0.47 -12.50
N LEU A 104 6.87 0.10 -13.63
CA LEU A 104 7.06 1.55 -13.79
C LEU A 104 6.00 2.19 -14.70
N GLY A 105 5.13 1.38 -15.29
CA GLY A 105 4.04 1.81 -16.18
C GLY A 105 2.70 1.20 -15.77
N THR A 106 1.80 1.01 -16.72
CA THR A 106 0.44 0.52 -16.45
C THR A 106 0.37 -1.01 -16.52
N LEU A 107 -0.15 -1.63 -15.46
CA LEU A 107 -0.53 -3.04 -15.42
C LEU A 107 -2.06 -3.16 -15.37
N GLY A 108 -2.67 -3.89 -16.30
CA GLY A 108 -4.13 -4.01 -16.34
C GLY A 108 -4.68 -5.35 -16.77
N VAL A 109 -6.00 -5.44 -16.73
CA VAL A 109 -6.79 -6.62 -17.17
C VAL A 109 -7.86 -6.14 -18.14
N LEU A 110 -7.99 -6.79 -19.30
CA LEU A 110 -9.04 -6.48 -20.29
C LEU A 110 -10.39 -7.09 -19.88
N GLY A 111 -10.93 -6.64 -18.74
CA GLY A 111 -12.17 -7.11 -18.16
C GLY A 111 -12.19 -6.92 -16.64
N ASN A 112 -12.96 -7.74 -15.94
CA ASN A 112 -13.21 -7.62 -14.51
C ASN A 112 -12.59 -8.74 -13.65
N ALA A 113 -11.72 -9.58 -14.22
CA ALA A 113 -11.05 -10.62 -13.44
C ALA A 113 -10.10 -10.01 -12.39
N ASN A 114 -9.96 -10.71 -11.28
CA ASN A 114 -8.98 -10.40 -10.25
C ASN A 114 -7.57 -10.75 -10.76
N LEU A 115 -6.57 -9.97 -10.35
CA LEU A 115 -5.18 -10.20 -10.74
C LEU A 115 -4.31 -10.45 -9.51
N PHE A 116 -3.58 -11.56 -9.53
CA PHE A 116 -2.63 -11.95 -8.49
C PHE A 116 -1.22 -11.95 -9.09
N LEU A 117 -0.28 -11.24 -8.47
CA LEU A 117 1.12 -11.19 -8.86
C LEU A 117 2.00 -11.70 -7.72
N ILE A 118 2.76 -12.76 -7.99
CA ILE A 118 3.66 -13.42 -7.05
C ILE A 118 5.09 -13.26 -7.57
N ASN A 119 5.96 -12.59 -6.80
CA ASN A 119 7.39 -12.57 -7.07
C ASN A 119 8.19 -12.60 -5.75
N PRO A 120 8.76 -13.76 -5.37
CA PRO A 120 9.55 -13.89 -4.14
C PRO A 120 10.76 -12.94 -4.03
N ASN A 121 11.25 -12.44 -5.17
CA ASN A 121 12.43 -11.58 -5.23
C ASN A 121 12.10 -10.09 -5.03
N GLY A 122 10.82 -9.73 -4.85
CA GLY A 122 10.40 -8.35 -4.62
C GLY A 122 9.57 -7.76 -5.76
N ILE A 123 8.79 -6.73 -5.41
CA ILE A 123 8.00 -5.97 -6.38
C ILE A 123 8.18 -4.49 -6.08
N TYR A 124 8.56 -3.72 -7.09
CA TYR A 124 8.70 -2.28 -7.01
C TYR A 124 7.71 -1.61 -7.97
N PHE A 125 6.78 -0.84 -7.41
CA PHE A 125 5.91 0.06 -8.15
C PHE A 125 6.50 1.46 -8.12
N GLY A 126 7.03 1.94 -9.25
CA GLY A 126 7.63 3.28 -9.34
C GLY A 126 6.59 4.41 -9.39
N GLU A 127 7.05 5.66 -9.34
CA GLU A 127 6.19 6.87 -9.30
C GLU A 127 5.10 6.93 -10.39
N ASN A 128 5.37 6.39 -11.59
CA ASN A 128 4.42 6.39 -12.71
C ASN A 128 3.60 5.09 -12.82
N ALA A 129 3.78 4.15 -11.88
CA ALA A 129 3.05 2.90 -11.87
C ALA A 129 1.55 3.13 -11.67
N GLN A 130 0.75 2.44 -12.46
CA GLN A 130 -0.71 2.48 -12.39
C GLN A 130 -1.27 1.08 -12.55
N LEU A 131 -2.40 0.84 -11.88
CA LEU A 131 -3.22 -0.34 -12.08
C LEU A 131 -4.47 0.04 -12.88
N ASP A 132 -4.74 -0.68 -13.95
CA ASP A 132 -6.04 -0.65 -14.65
C ASP A 132 -6.74 -1.99 -14.45
N VAL A 133 -7.22 -2.20 -13.23
CA VAL A 133 -7.83 -3.45 -12.76
C VAL A 133 -9.19 -3.13 -12.16
N SER A 134 -10.26 -3.53 -12.86
CA SER A 134 -11.64 -3.36 -12.38
C SER A 134 -12.01 -4.33 -11.26
N GLY A 135 -11.36 -5.50 -11.20
CA GLY A 135 -11.49 -6.47 -10.11
C GLY A 135 -10.57 -6.15 -8.92
N SER A 136 -10.27 -7.16 -8.11
CA SER A 136 -9.30 -7.07 -7.02
C SER A 136 -7.86 -7.30 -7.52
N PHE A 137 -6.89 -6.71 -6.83
CA PHE A 137 -5.46 -6.93 -7.08
C PHE A 137 -4.76 -7.39 -5.81
N LEU A 138 -3.96 -8.45 -5.94
CA LEU A 138 -3.04 -8.90 -4.91
C LEU A 138 -1.62 -8.94 -5.45
N ALA A 139 -0.68 -8.32 -4.74
CA ALA A 139 0.74 -8.47 -4.97
C ALA A 139 1.41 -9.08 -3.74
N THR A 140 2.30 -10.05 -3.97
CA THR A 140 2.96 -10.77 -2.89
C THR A 140 4.38 -11.21 -3.23
N THR A 141 5.26 -11.18 -2.23
CA THR A 141 6.61 -11.76 -2.29
C THR A 141 6.71 -13.15 -1.62
N ALA A 142 5.57 -13.84 -1.49
CA ALA A 142 5.51 -15.25 -1.10
C ALA A 142 6.11 -16.15 -2.19
N ASP A 143 6.53 -17.35 -1.80
CA ASP A 143 6.87 -18.47 -2.70
C ASP A 143 5.69 -18.94 -3.56
N GLY A 144 4.45 -18.58 -3.24
CA GLY A 144 3.27 -18.99 -3.99
C GLY A 144 1.95 -18.85 -3.24
N ILE A 145 0.86 -19.32 -3.85
CA ILE A 145 -0.52 -19.29 -3.34
C ILE A 145 -1.09 -20.71 -3.28
N GLN A 146 -1.65 -21.12 -2.15
CA GLN A 146 -2.39 -22.39 -2.06
C GLN A 146 -3.84 -22.24 -2.57
N LEU A 147 -4.30 -23.30 -3.25
CA LEU A 147 -5.55 -23.38 -4.00
C LEU A 147 -6.41 -24.49 -3.40
N GLY A 148 -7.40 -24.12 -2.57
CA GLY A 148 -8.17 -25.08 -1.78
C GLY A 148 -7.29 -25.82 -0.76
N THR A 149 -7.63 -27.06 -0.44
CA THR A 149 -6.95 -27.83 0.63
C THR A 149 -5.70 -28.57 0.18
N GLN A 150 -5.47 -28.74 -1.13
CA GLN A 150 -4.41 -29.59 -1.68
C GLN A 150 -3.65 -28.96 -2.86
N GLY A 151 -4.22 -27.94 -3.52
CA GLY A 151 -3.57 -27.30 -4.67
C GLY A 151 -2.57 -26.24 -4.24
N TYR A 152 -1.57 -25.98 -5.06
CA TYR A 152 -0.59 -24.93 -4.81
C TYR A 152 0.00 -24.42 -6.13
N PHE A 153 0.19 -23.10 -6.20
CA PHE A 153 0.80 -22.42 -7.33
C PHE A 153 2.07 -21.70 -6.86
N SER A 154 3.23 -22.31 -7.11
CA SER A 154 4.52 -21.85 -6.58
C SER A 154 5.35 -21.09 -7.60
N ALA A 155 5.94 -19.98 -7.21
CA ALA A 155 7.05 -19.31 -7.88
C ALA A 155 8.40 -20.04 -7.70
N THR A 156 8.68 -20.62 -6.52
CA THR A 156 9.99 -21.22 -6.20
C THR A 156 10.09 -22.73 -6.44
N ASP A 157 8.97 -23.46 -6.41
CA ASP A 157 8.89 -24.86 -6.86
C ASP A 157 7.81 -25.03 -7.95
N PRO A 158 8.04 -24.45 -9.15
CA PRO A 158 7.02 -24.39 -10.18
C PRO A 158 6.66 -25.75 -10.77
N GLN A 159 7.54 -26.74 -10.66
CA GLN A 159 7.34 -28.10 -11.20
C GLN A 159 6.43 -28.96 -10.30
N SER A 160 6.42 -28.70 -8.99
CA SER A 160 5.53 -29.38 -8.04
C SER A 160 4.15 -28.73 -7.90
N SER A 161 3.86 -27.69 -8.70
CA SER A 161 2.59 -26.96 -8.62
C SER A 161 1.41 -27.82 -9.05
N GLN A 162 0.35 -27.82 -8.24
CA GLN A 162 -0.91 -28.51 -8.51
C GLN A 162 -2.00 -27.48 -8.77
N LEU A 163 -2.25 -27.22 -10.04
CA LEU A 163 -3.23 -26.23 -10.49
C LEU A 163 -4.63 -26.81 -10.37
N LEU A 164 -5.49 -26.17 -9.58
CA LEU A 164 -6.88 -26.60 -9.36
C LEU A 164 -7.88 -25.51 -9.77
N SER A 165 -9.12 -25.92 -10.01
CA SER A 165 -10.25 -25.05 -10.34
C SER A 165 -10.93 -24.42 -9.12
N VAL A 166 -10.34 -24.57 -7.94
CA VAL A 166 -10.91 -24.06 -6.69
C VAL A 166 -10.64 -22.56 -6.62
N GLN A 167 -11.63 -21.78 -6.16
CA GLN A 167 -11.42 -20.38 -5.85
C GLN A 167 -10.25 -20.26 -4.86
N PRO A 168 -9.23 -19.42 -5.12
CA PRO A 168 -8.26 -19.07 -4.09
C PRO A 168 -9.08 -18.53 -2.92
N SER A 169 -9.13 -19.27 -1.81
CA SER A 169 -10.09 -19.01 -0.74
C SER A 169 -10.04 -17.55 -0.32
N ALA A 170 -11.21 -16.90 -0.34
CA ALA A 170 -11.39 -15.51 0.05
C ALA A 170 -10.85 -15.29 1.47
N LEU A 171 -9.97 -14.28 1.61
CA LEU A 171 -9.20 -13.89 2.80
C LEU A 171 -7.88 -14.67 3.06
N PHE A 172 -6.98 -14.57 2.07
CA PHE A 172 -5.53 -14.28 2.15
C PHE A 172 -4.64 -14.88 3.27
N SER A 173 -4.91 -16.09 3.78
CA SER A 173 -3.97 -16.78 4.69
C SER A 173 -3.08 -17.83 4.01
N ASN A 174 -3.03 -17.84 2.67
CA ASN A 174 -2.54 -19.01 1.91
C ASN A 174 -1.26 -18.81 1.08
N THR A 175 -0.53 -17.74 1.38
CA THR A 175 0.80 -17.52 0.85
C THR A 175 1.78 -18.50 1.50
N LEU A 176 2.62 -19.16 0.71
CA LEU A 176 3.65 -20.05 1.25
C LEU A 176 5.02 -19.34 1.21
N ARG A 177 5.81 -19.56 2.27
CA ARG A 177 7.26 -19.37 2.56
C ARG A 177 8.16 -18.34 1.80
N ASN A 178 9.28 -18.10 2.48
CA ASN A 178 10.56 -17.45 2.12
C ASN A 178 10.59 -16.06 1.49
N TRP A 179 9.83 -15.15 2.09
CA TRP A 179 9.93 -13.71 1.89
C TRP A 179 11.34 -13.22 2.25
N THR A 180 12.18 -12.91 1.26
CA THR A 180 13.47 -12.23 1.48
C THR A 180 13.48 -10.82 0.90
N ALA A 181 12.35 -10.38 0.34
CA ALA A 181 12.24 -9.14 -0.40
C ALA A 181 10.92 -8.43 -0.08
N GLY A 182 10.97 -7.11 -0.10
CA GLY A 182 9.82 -6.25 0.15
C GLY A 182 8.97 -5.94 -1.08
N ILE A 183 7.84 -5.29 -0.83
CA ILE A 183 7.12 -4.52 -1.84
C ILE A 183 7.33 -3.06 -1.54
N LYS A 184 7.82 -2.32 -2.53
CA LYS A 184 7.94 -0.87 -2.47
C LYS A 184 6.94 -0.23 -3.42
N ASN A 185 6.18 0.75 -2.93
CA ASN A 185 5.29 1.58 -3.75
C ASN A 185 5.66 3.05 -3.67
N GLU A 186 5.89 3.67 -4.81
CA GLU A 186 5.99 5.14 -4.97
C GLU A 186 4.90 5.67 -5.93
N GLY A 187 4.13 4.77 -6.55
CA GLY A 187 3.10 5.11 -7.53
C GLY A 187 1.70 5.29 -6.96
N ASN A 188 0.74 5.43 -7.87
CA ASN A 188 -0.69 5.56 -7.56
C ASN A 188 -1.43 4.29 -7.98
N LEU A 189 -1.60 3.36 -7.04
CA LEU A 189 -2.24 2.08 -7.28
C LEU A 189 -3.72 2.17 -6.90
N SER A 190 -4.60 2.09 -7.90
CA SER A 190 -6.05 2.13 -7.70
C SER A 190 -6.71 0.94 -8.39
N VAL A 191 -7.65 0.29 -7.70
CA VAL A 191 -8.41 -0.85 -8.24
C VAL A 191 -9.89 -0.75 -7.92
N GLY A 192 -10.73 -1.40 -8.72
CA GLY A 192 -12.18 -1.40 -8.53
C GLY A 192 -12.66 -2.29 -7.38
N GLY A 193 -11.93 -3.36 -7.08
CA GLY A 193 -12.19 -4.29 -5.98
C GLY A 193 -11.29 -4.06 -4.77
N ASP A 194 -10.82 -5.16 -4.17
CA ASP A 194 -9.88 -5.14 -3.05
C ASP A 194 -8.44 -4.92 -3.53
N LEU A 195 -7.65 -4.18 -2.76
CA LEU A 195 -6.20 -4.04 -2.96
C LEU A 195 -5.47 -4.70 -1.80
N THR A 196 -4.65 -5.69 -2.08
CA THR A 196 -3.89 -6.43 -1.07
C THR A 196 -2.40 -6.45 -1.41
N LEU A 197 -1.57 -5.90 -0.53
CA LEU A 197 -0.11 -5.98 -0.59
C LEU A 197 0.38 -6.77 0.61
N ILE A 198 1.08 -7.88 0.36
CA ILE A 198 1.65 -8.72 1.42
C ILE A 198 3.13 -8.92 1.10
N ALA A 199 4.01 -8.69 2.06
CA ALA A 199 5.45 -8.88 1.93
C ALA A 199 6.09 -9.11 3.31
N ASP A 200 7.38 -9.43 3.38
CA ASP A 200 8.12 -9.30 4.65
C ASP A 200 8.26 -7.82 5.05
N GLU A 201 8.54 -6.97 4.07
CA GLU A 201 8.71 -5.53 4.22
C GLU A 201 7.81 -4.78 3.23
N LEU A 202 7.05 -3.83 3.73
CA LEU A 202 6.31 -2.86 2.92
C LEU A 202 6.90 -1.46 3.12
N ASP A 203 7.36 -0.83 2.04
CA ASP A 203 7.77 0.59 1.98
C ASP A 203 6.78 1.32 1.07
N LEU A 204 5.89 2.11 1.69
CA LEU A 204 4.71 2.66 1.03
C LEU A 204 4.73 4.19 1.03
N GLN A 205 4.76 4.73 -0.18
CA GLN A 205 4.61 6.13 -0.53
C GLN A 205 3.51 6.26 -1.60
N GLY A 206 3.16 7.48 -2.01
CA GLY A 206 2.16 7.72 -3.05
C GLY A 206 0.73 7.38 -2.61
N GLN A 207 -0.06 6.79 -3.50
CA GLN A 207 -1.48 6.52 -3.26
C GLN A 207 -1.82 5.04 -3.42
N LEU A 208 -2.61 4.52 -2.48
CA LEU A 208 -3.20 3.18 -2.51
C LEU A 208 -4.72 3.33 -2.35
N SER A 209 -5.49 2.92 -3.36
CA SER A 209 -6.95 3.08 -3.39
C SER A 209 -7.64 1.78 -3.78
N ALA A 210 -8.60 1.34 -2.97
CA ALA A 210 -9.44 0.18 -3.22
C ALA A 210 -10.92 0.58 -3.23
N GLY A 211 -11.67 0.12 -4.24
CA GLY A 211 -13.13 0.21 -4.21
C GLY A 211 -13.76 -0.65 -3.11
N GLY A 212 -13.09 -1.75 -2.73
CA GLY A 212 -13.40 -2.61 -1.58
C GLY A 212 -12.44 -2.39 -0.40
N ASN A 213 -11.90 -3.47 0.13
CA ASN A 213 -10.98 -3.46 1.26
C ASN A 213 -9.54 -3.14 0.81
N LEU A 214 -8.80 -2.42 1.66
CA LEU A 214 -7.36 -2.21 1.50
C LEU A 214 -6.64 -2.98 2.61
N THR A 215 -5.80 -3.94 2.22
CA THR A 215 -5.05 -4.81 3.13
C THR A 215 -3.56 -4.68 2.89
N LEU A 216 -2.83 -4.18 3.88
CA LEU A 216 -1.39 -3.95 3.83
C LEU A 216 -0.74 -4.75 4.95
N VAL A 217 0.04 -5.77 4.60
CA VAL A 217 0.60 -6.72 5.57
C VAL A 217 2.11 -6.91 5.35
N GLY A 218 2.91 -6.34 6.24
CA GLY A 218 4.31 -6.67 6.45
C GLY A 218 4.41 -7.83 7.43
N ALA A 219 4.42 -9.07 6.94
CA ALA A 219 4.45 -10.24 7.79
C ALA A 219 5.12 -11.43 7.12
N ASN A 220 6.00 -12.07 7.89
CA ASN A 220 6.41 -13.43 7.59
C ASN A 220 5.36 -14.42 8.12
N LEU A 221 4.41 -14.81 7.26
CA LEU A 221 3.33 -15.73 7.63
C LEU A 221 3.85 -17.17 7.76
N ILE A 222 4.24 -17.56 8.98
CA ILE A 222 4.80 -18.88 9.30
C ILE A 222 3.76 -20.00 9.47
N ASN A 223 2.46 -19.71 9.46
CA ASN A 223 1.40 -20.65 9.87
C ASN A 223 0.55 -21.20 8.71
N SER A 224 1.20 -21.66 7.63
CA SER A 224 0.52 -22.54 6.65
C SER A 224 0.78 -24.02 6.98
N PRO A 225 -0.24 -24.90 6.97
CA PRO A 225 -0.11 -26.32 7.32
C PRO A 225 0.80 -27.15 6.39
N TRP A 226 1.39 -26.56 5.35
CA TRP A 226 2.29 -27.23 4.41
C TRP A 226 3.68 -26.58 4.40
N ASN A 227 4.41 -26.78 5.49
CA ASN A 227 5.87 -26.70 5.47
C ASN A 227 6.44 -27.96 4.78
N LEU A 228 6.74 -27.89 3.48
CA LEU A 228 7.43 -28.98 2.76
C LEU A 228 8.95 -29.01 2.98
N GLN A 229 9.51 -28.20 3.90
CA GLN A 229 10.91 -28.29 4.29
C GLN A 229 11.10 -28.33 5.81
N THR A 230 11.13 -29.57 6.30
CA THR A 230 11.97 -30.08 7.39
C THR A 230 11.66 -29.66 8.83
N ASN A 231 11.93 -30.63 9.70
CA ASN A 231 11.60 -30.70 11.12
C ASN A 231 12.59 -29.87 11.98
N SER A 232 12.88 -28.63 11.61
CA SER A 232 13.54 -27.69 12.51
C SER A 232 12.49 -26.89 13.26
N GLN A 233 12.58 -26.89 14.60
CA GLN A 233 11.94 -25.86 15.41
C GLN A 233 12.37 -24.50 14.85
N GLN A 234 11.49 -23.85 14.10
CA GLN A 234 11.66 -22.47 13.70
C GLN A 234 10.74 -21.64 14.60
N THR A 235 11.39 -20.79 15.39
CA THR A 235 10.78 -19.69 16.13
C THR A 235 9.89 -18.87 15.19
N PRO A 236 8.77 -18.28 15.68
CA PRO A 236 8.13 -17.18 14.98
C PRO A 236 9.20 -16.20 14.53
N SER A 237 9.34 -15.97 13.23
CA SER A 237 10.17 -14.86 12.78
C SER A 237 9.49 -13.61 13.31
N THR A 238 10.20 -12.86 14.12
CA THR A 238 9.87 -11.50 14.53
C THR A 238 10.08 -10.53 13.37
N GLN A 239 9.93 -10.95 12.12
CA GLN A 239 10.16 -10.15 10.91
C GLN A 239 8.81 -9.86 10.25
N GLY A 240 8.66 -8.63 9.77
CA GLY A 240 7.39 -8.11 9.27
C GLY A 240 7.28 -6.61 9.52
N THR A 241 7.84 -5.81 8.63
CA THR A 241 7.86 -4.35 8.77
C THR A 241 6.93 -3.71 7.76
N LEU A 242 6.25 -2.65 8.22
CA LEU A 242 5.45 -1.80 7.36
C LEU A 242 5.82 -0.35 7.67
N GLN A 243 6.32 0.34 6.64
CA GLN A 243 6.65 1.75 6.67
C GLN A 243 5.74 2.52 5.71
N ILE A 244 5.14 3.60 6.19
CA ILE A 244 4.39 4.57 5.40
C ILE A 244 5.06 5.94 5.54
N ARG A 245 5.31 6.60 4.40
CA ARG A 245 5.91 7.93 4.34
C ARG A 245 5.19 8.83 3.36
N ASP A 246 5.04 10.09 3.74
CA ASP A 246 4.74 11.19 2.83
C ASP A 246 5.94 12.14 2.70
N SER A 247 5.77 13.21 1.93
CA SER A 247 6.70 14.32 1.86
C SER A 247 5.96 15.65 1.78
N THR A 248 6.68 16.76 1.87
CA THR A 248 6.07 18.09 1.72
C THR A 248 5.52 18.37 0.31
N THR A 249 5.87 17.56 -0.69
CA THR A 249 5.40 17.70 -2.07
C THR A 249 4.48 16.59 -2.53
N ASN A 250 4.56 15.41 -1.90
CA ASN A 250 3.80 14.24 -2.28
C ASN A 250 3.04 13.71 -1.05
N PRO A 251 1.70 13.77 -1.04
CA PRO A 251 0.93 13.15 0.04
C PRO A 251 1.05 11.64 -0.01
N PHE A 252 0.86 11.01 1.15
CA PHE A 252 0.49 9.60 1.21
C PHE A 252 -1.01 9.45 1.45
N ILE A 253 -1.69 8.70 0.58
CA ILE A 253 -3.13 8.44 0.71
C ILE A 253 -3.37 6.94 0.67
N ALA A 254 -3.91 6.37 1.75
CA ALA A 254 -4.49 5.04 1.75
C ALA A 254 -6.01 5.15 1.86
N ALA A 255 -6.75 4.71 0.85
CA ALA A 255 -8.20 4.82 0.78
C ALA A 255 -8.86 3.46 0.51
N ALA A 256 -9.77 3.04 1.40
CA ALA A 256 -10.60 1.85 1.24
C ALA A 256 -12.08 2.23 1.17
N GLY A 257 -12.81 1.73 0.18
CA GLY A 257 -14.27 1.80 0.18
C GLY A 257 -14.92 0.95 1.29
N GLY A 258 -14.25 -0.13 1.68
CA GLY A 258 -14.58 -0.99 2.82
C GLY A 258 -13.62 -0.80 3.99
N GLU A 259 -13.14 -1.92 4.54
CA GLU A 259 -12.23 -1.96 5.68
C GLU A 259 -10.77 -1.64 5.28
N LEU A 260 -10.02 -1.04 6.20
CA LEU A 260 -8.59 -0.81 6.06
C LEU A 260 -7.83 -1.58 7.15
N LEU A 261 -7.00 -2.54 6.73
CA LEU A 261 -6.04 -3.23 7.59
C LEU A 261 -4.62 -2.79 7.24
N VAL A 262 -3.91 -2.30 8.25
CA VAL A 262 -2.46 -2.04 8.20
C VAL A 262 -1.81 -2.91 9.27
N GLN A 263 -1.01 -3.88 8.86
CA GLN A 263 -0.37 -4.81 9.77
C GLN A 263 1.13 -4.92 9.50
N GLY A 264 1.92 -4.88 10.56
CA GLY A 264 3.33 -5.23 10.57
C GLY A 264 3.59 -6.17 11.75
N ASN A 265 4.04 -7.40 11.51
CA ASN A 265 4.21 -8.36 12.61
C ASN A 265 5.24 -7.88 13.66
N GLU A 266 6.27 -7.16 13.21
CA GLU A 266 7.28 -6.54 14.07
C GLU A 266 7.02 -5.05 14.25
N THR A 267 6.86 -4.31 13.15
CA THR A 267 6.81 -2.85 13.17
C THR A 267 5.73 -2.34 12.23
N VAL A 268 4.91 -1.43 12.73
CA VAL A 268 4.12 -0.49 11.93
C VAL A 268 4.64 0.91 12.24
N ASP A 269 5.19 1.57 11.22
CA ASP A 269 5.79 2.89 11.30
C ASP A 269 5.18 3.80 10.22
N ILE A 270 4.27 4.66 10.65
CA ILE A 270 3.53 5.59 9.81
C ILE A 270 3.98 7.00 10.18
N PHE A 271 4.52 7.71 9.20
CA PHE A 271 4.76 9.15 9.29
C PHE A 271 4.22 9.81 8.03
N ALA A 272 2.98 10.29 8.13
CA ALA A 272 2.20 10.85 7.03
C ALA A 272 1.53 12.18 7.44
N LEU A 273 2.32 13.07 8.04
CA LEU A 273 1.92 14.42 8.47
C LEU A 273 2.74 15.54 7.80
N ASN A 274 3.60 15.24 6.82
CA ASN A 274 4.37 16.28 6.12
C ASN A 274 3.54 16.98 5.03
N HIS A 275 2.44 16.38 4.57
CA HIS A 275 1.51 16.96 3.60
C HIS A 275 0.09 17.10 4.18
N PRO A 276 -0.63 18.21 3.94
CA PRO A 276 -1.99 18.42 4.47
C PRO A 276 -3.03 17.42 3.92
N ASP A 277 -2.82 16.93 2.70
CA ASP A 277 -3.71 15.95 2.06
C ASP A 277 -3.39 14.49 2.44
N SER A 278 -2.34 14.25 3.22
CA SER A 278 -2.00 12.89 3.67
C SER A 278 -3.03 12.34 4.64
N GLY A 279 -3.27 11.03 4.58
CA GLY A 279 -4.14 10.35 5.53
C GLY A 279 -4.49 8.92 5.15
N LEU A 280 -5.10 8.25 6.13
CA LEU A 280 -5.69 6.93 5.98
C LEU A 280 -7.21 7.06 6.08
N PHE A 281 -7.91 6.52 5.10
CA PHE A 281 -9.35 6.66 4.92
C PHE A 281 -9.98 5.28 4.72
N SER A 282 -11.00 4.96 5.51
CA SER A 282 -11.74 3.71 5.42
C SER A 282 -13.23 4.00 5.43
N GLY A 283 -13.99 3.40 4.50
CA GLY A 283 -15.45 3.43 4.52
C GLY A 283 -16.06 2.55 5.62
N GLY A 284 -15.32 1.57 6.12
CA GLY A 284 -15.68 0.69 7.23
C GLY A 284 -14.74 0.82 8.42
N ASP A 285 -14.42 -0.31 9.04
CA ASP A 285 -13.49 -0.37 10.16
C ASP A 285 -12.04 -0.16 9.70
N MET A 286 -11.27 0.52 10.54
CA MET A 286 -9.83 0.69 10.37
C MET A 286 -9.08 0.02 11.51
N VAL A 287 -8.13 -0.86 11.17
CA VAL A 287 -7.30 -1.57 12.13
C VAL A 287 -5.83 -1.34 11.80
N LEU A 288 -5.08 -0.81 12.77
CA LEU A 288 -3.61 -0.88 12.75
C LEU A 288 -3.18 -1.98 13.72
N ARG A 289 -2.42 -2.96 13.24
CA ARG A 289 -2.05 -4.15 14.02
C ARG A 289 -0.55 -4.38 14.02
N SER A 290 0.03 -4.61 15.20
CA SER A 290 1.46 -4.92 15.31
C SER A 290 1.77 -5.80 16.52
N GLY A 291 2.85 -6.58 16.44
CA GLY A 291 3.38 -7.30 17.61
C GLY A 291 4.01 -6.39 18.65
N ASN A 292 4.42 -5.17 18.23
CA ASN A 292 4.95 -4.12 19.09
C ASN A 292 4.06 -2.87 19.03
N GLN A 293 4.40 -1.84 19.80
CA GLN A 293 3.74 -0.53 19.72
C GLN A 293 3.72 -0.01 18.27
N VAL A 294 2.57 0.47 17.83
CA VAL A 294 2.42 1.14 16.53
C VAL A 294 2.98 2.55 16.64
N SER A 295 3.93 2.91 15.79
CA SER A 295 4.32 4.31 15.59
C SER A 295 3.39 4.88 14.51
N GLY A 296 2.36 5.61 14.94
CA GLY A 296 1.26 6.02 14.09
C GLY A 296 1.05 7.52 14.11
N ASP A 297 1.69 8.22 13.18
CA ASP A 297 1.65 9.67 13.09
C ASP A 297 1.05 10.10 11.75
N ALA A 298 -0.28 10.20 11.75
CA ALA A 298 -1.10 10.52 10.58
C ALA A 298 -2.50 11.01 10.99
N HIS A 299 -3.28 11.40 9.99
CA HIS A 299 -4.72 11.57 10.14
C HIS A 299 -5.47 10.29 9.71
N TYR A 300 -6.40 9.85 10.55
CA TYR A 300 -7.19 8.63 10.37
C TYR A 300 -8.68 8.96 10.29
N TYR A 301 -9.35 8.43 9.27
CA TYR A 301 -10.78 8.60 9.04
C TYR A 301 -11.42 7.22 8.82
N ALA A 302 -12.19 6.75 9.80
CA ALA A 302 -12.92 5.48 9.75
C ALA A 302 -14.44 5.71 9.69
N GLY A 303 -15.08 5.17 8.66
CA GLY A 303 -16.54 5.10 8.55
C GLY A 303 -17.19 4.13 9.54
N GLY A 304 -16.39 3.22 10.11
CA GLY A 304 -16.73 2.35 11.22
C GLY A 304 -15.91 2.68 12.47
N SER A 305 -15.39 1.64 13.13
CA SER A 305 -14.54 1.76 14.32
C SER A 305 -13.06 1.87 13.95
N PHE A 306 -12.29 2.59 14.77
CA PHE A 306 -10.84 2.62 14.69
C PHE A 306 -10.23 1.77 15.82
N ARG A 307 -9.29 0.88 15.48
CA ARG A 307 -8.63 0.00 16.45
C ARG A 307 -7.12 -0.03 16.28
N ILE A 308 -6.42 -0.01 17.41
CA ILE A 308 -5.02 -0.44 17.49
C ILE A 308 -4.99 -1.79 18.20
N GLU A 309 -4.42 -2.79 17.54
CA GLU A 309 -4.44 -4.18 18.00
C GLU A 309 -3.03 -4.79 18.08
N GLN A 310 -2.87 -5.75 18.99
CA GLN A 310 -1.81 -6.75 18.95
C GLN A 310 -2.15 -7.87 17.95
N LEU A 311 -1.18 -8.72 17.62
CA LEU A 311 -1.38 -9.83 16.66
C LEU A 311 -2.45 -10.85 17.09
N ASP A 312 -2.79 -10.92 18.37
CA ASP A 312 -3.83 -11.78 18.94
C ASP A 312 -5.22 -11.10 18.99
N GLY A 313 -5.34 -9.86 18.50
CA GLY A 313 -6.57 -9.07 18.51
C GLY A 313 -6.85 -8.34 19.82
N ASN A 314 -5.99 -8.45 20.84
CA ASN A 314 -6.08 -7.60 22.02
C ASN A 314 -5.69 -6.16 21.69
N LEU A 315 -5.98 -5.22 22.60
CA LEU A 315 -5.61 -3.82 22.42
C LEU A 315 -4.09 -3.66 22.29
N GLY A 316 -3.65 -2.92 21.29
CA GLY A 316 -2.26 -2.54 21.05
C GLY A 316 -2.00 -1.06 21.38
N ASP A 317 -0.74 -0.72 21.59
CA ASP A 317 -0.32 0.63 21.98
C ASP A 317 -0.02 1.51 20.76
N LEU A 318 -0.25 2.81 20.90
CA LEU A 318 0.01 3.84 19.88
C LEU A 318 1.04 4.85 20.39
N PHE A 319 2.04 5.13 19.58
CA PHE A 319 2.98 6.24 19.76
C PHE A 319 2.84 7.23 18.60
N SER A 320 2.86 8.53 18.90
CA SER A 320 2.94 9.59 17.89
C SER A 320 3.81 10.75 18.39
N PRO A 321 4.85 11.16 17.64
CA PRO A 321 5.71 12.28 18.03
C PRO A 321 5.02 13.65 17.90
N PHE A 322 3.95 13.79 17.12
CA PHE A 322 3.27 15.06 16.84
C PHE A 322 1.77 15.00 17.20
N ASP A 323 0.89 15.35 16.26
CA ASP A 323 -0.54 15.52 16.47
C ASP A 323 -1.35 14.58 15.55
N PRO A 324 -1.57 13.32 15.97
CA PRO A 324 -2.41 12.41 15.23
C PRO A 324 -3.87 12.81 15.43
N VAL A 325 -4.64 12.75 14.35
CA VAL A 325 -6.09 13.01 14.37
C VAL A 325 -6.82 11.72 14.07
N ILE A 326 -7.62 11.23 15.02
CA ILE A 326 -8.44 10.05 14.84
C ILE A 326 -9.90 10.47 14.75
N ARG A 327 -10.54 10.15 13.62
CA ARG A 327 -11.98 10.37 13.39
C ARG A 327 -12.62 9.04 13.06
N ALA A 328 -13.57 8.62 13.88
CA ALA A 328 -14.32 7.37 13.68
C ALA A 328 -15.82 7.64 13.86
N LEU A 329 -16.66 7.11 12.96
CA LEU A 329 -18.12 7.15 13.18
C LEU A 329 -18.56 6.12 14.24
N GLY A 330 -17.77 5.07 14.44
CA GLY A 330 -17.95 4.05 15.48
C GLY A 330 -17.07 4.28 16.70
N ASP A 331 -16.64 3.17 17.30
CA ASP A 331 -15.81 3.16 18.52
C ASP A 331 -14.34 3.43 18.19
N VAL A 332 -13.60 3.95 19.17
CA VAL A 332 -12.14 4.05 19.14
C VAL A 332 -11.58 3.18 20.26
N ASN A 333 -10.84 2.13 19.91
CA ASN A 333 -10.27 1.18 20.87
C ASN A 333 -8.75 1.06 20.70
N MET A 334 -8.00 1.33 21.77
CA MET A 334 -6.55 1.12 21.80
C MET A 334 -6.04 0.90 23.23
N GLY A 335 -4.81 0.42 23.35
CA GLY A 335 -4.10 0.22 24.60
C GLY A 335 -3.65 1.56 25.19
N ASN A 336 -2.35 1.72 25.37
CA ASN A 336 -1.75 2.97 25.82
C ASN A 336 -1.47 3.89 24.64
N TYR A 337 -1.67 5.19 24.86
CA TYR A 337 -1.20 6.25 23.97
C TYR A 337 -0.04 7.01 24.63
N ILE A 338 1.04 7.23 23.90
CA ILE A 338 2.16 8.11 24.29
C ILE A 338 2.49 9.05 23.13
N GLY A 339 2.52 10.37 23.37
CA GLY A 339 2.89 11.31 22.31
C GLY A 339 2.68 12.77 22.65
N ALA A 340 2.93 13.67 21.69
CA ALA A 340 2.90 15.12 21.94
C ALA A 340 1.49 15.72 22.00
N SER A 341 0.52 15.18 21.27
CA SER A 341 -0.88 15.62 21.28
C SER A 341 -1.79 14.49 20.78
N LEU A 342 -3.08 14.51 21.11
CA LEU A 342 -4.03 13.49 20.64
C LEU A 342 -5.41 14.10 20.44
N HIS A 343 -5.92 14.04 19.21
CA HIS A 343 -7.33 14.37 18.91
C HIS A 343 -8.11 13.13 18.54
N ILE A 344 -9.27 12.97 19.20
CA ILE A 344 -10.22 11.91 18.89
C ILE A 344 -11.61 12.50 18.73
N LEU A 345 -12.23 12.21 17.60
CA LEU A 345 -13.65 12.40 17.36
C LEU A 345 -14.27 11.02 17.09
N ALA A 346 -15.02 10.50 18.06
CA ALA A 346 -15.70 9.21 17.94
C ALA A 346 -17.22 9.41 17.99
N GLY A 347 -17.94 8.72 17.11
CA GLY A 347 -19.41 8.61 17.21
C GLY A 347 -19.85 7.59 18.26
N GLY A 348 -18.97 6.64 18.61
CA GLY A 348 -19.17 5.61 19.63
C GLY A 348 -18.35 5.81 20.90
N LYS A 349 -18.04 4.69 21.58
CA LYS A 349 -17.24 4.68 22.81
C LYS A 349 -15.76 4.87 22.48
N ILE A 350 -15.09 5.67 23.33
CA ILE A 350 -13.63 5.73 23.37
C ILE A 350 -13.14 4.82 24.50
N ASN A 351 -12.36 3.81 24.18
CA ASN A 351 -11.76 2.86 25.11
C ASN A 351 -10.23 2.88 24.96
N ILE A 352 -9.57 3.57 25.89
CA ILE A 352 -8.11 3.74 25.91
C ILE A 352 -7.64 3.39 27.33
N THR A 353 -6.57 2.60 27.43
CA THR A 353 -6.06 2.13 28.72
C THR A 353 -5.38 3.27 29.50
N SER A 354 -4.48 4.00 28.84
CA SER A 354 -3.85 5.19 29.41
C SER A 354 -3.42 6.18 28.31
N VAL A 355 -3.32 7.46 28.67
CA VAL A 355 -2.89 8.54 27.77
C VAL A 355 -1.78 9.33 28.45
N ILE A 356 -0.60 9.36 27.86
CA ILE A 356 0.56 10.16 28.31
C ILE A 356 0.87 11.20 27.24
N VAL A 357 0.54 12.46 27.52
CA VAL A 357 0.89 13.59 26.66
C VAL A 357 2.26 14.14 27.10
N THR A 358 3.26 14.04 26.22
CA THR A 358 4.67 14.35 26.53
C THR A 358 5.08 15.77 26.17
N GLY A 359 4.23 16.53 25.49
CA GLY A 359 4.54 17.89 25.05
C GLY A 359 3.32 18.63 24.53
N THR A 360 3.58 19.65 23.73
CA THR A 360 2.57 20.30 22.89
C THR A 360 3.03 20.16 21.45
N ASP A 361 2.09 20.03 20.51
CA ASP A 361 2.45 20.13 19.10
C ASP A 361 3.08 21.51 18.79
N THR A 362 4.07 21.49 17.90
CA THR A 362 4.84 22.65 17.45
C THR A 362 4.65 22.94 15.96
N ILE A 363 3.87 22.12 15.25
CA ILE A 363 3.60 22.24 13.81
C ILE A 363 2.23 22.90 13.58
N GLY A 364 2.15 23.77 12.57
CA GLY A 364 1.11 24.80 12.37
C GLY A 364 -0.31 24.33 12.02
N ASN A 365 -0.66 23.07 12.24
CA ASN A 365 -2.00 22.52 12.01
C ASN A 365 -2.68 22.02 13.29
N SER A 366 -2.05 22.20 14.46
CA SER A 366 -2.66 21.77 15.72
C SER A 366 -4.04 22.38 15.93
N ILE A 367 -4.99 21.51 16.27
CA ILE A 367 -6.22 21.92 16.92
C ILE A 367 -5.84 22.29 18.36
N ASN A 368 -5.52 23.57 18.56
CA ASN A 368 -5.09 24.13 19.83
C ASN A 368 -6.08 25.22 20.25
N PRO A 369 -6.42 25.41 21.54
CA PRO A 369 -7.25 26.53 21.99
C PRO A 369 -6.82 27.94 21.53
N THR A 370 -5.63 28.13 20.95
CA THR A 370 -5.15 29.40 20.38
C THR A 370 -5.26 29.51 18.86
N SER A 371 -5.42 28.39 18.14
CA SER A 371 -5.90 28.36 16.77
C SER A 371 -7.41 28.18 16.83
N THR A 372 -8.19 28.87 15.99
CA THR A 372 -9.64 28.72 16.00
C THR A 372 -10.08 27.83 14.83
N PRO A 373 -10.02 26.49 14.94
CA PRO A 373 -10.83 25.65 14.08
C PRO A 373 -12.12 25.25 14.79
N ASP A 374 -13.20 25.30 14.03
CA ASP A 374 -14.45 24.62 14.34
C ASP A 374 -14.15 23.11 14.44
N LEU A 375 -14.21 22.52 15.65
CA LEU A 375 -13.79 21.14 15.88
C LEU A 375 -14.72 20.14 15.20
N ALA A 376 -16.02 20.41 15.32
CA ALA A 376 -17.11 19.66 14.71
C ALA A 376 -18.43 20.44 14.86
N ASN A 377 -19.34 20.25 13.91
CA ASN A 377 -20.76 20.52 14.08
C ASN A 377 -21.45 19.26 14.59
N VAL A 378 -21.91 19.29 15.84
CA VAL A 378 -22.66 18.18 16.44
C VAL A 378 -24.15 18.48 16.32
N THR A 379 -24.89 17.64 15.60
CA THR A 379 -26.36 17.72 15.64
C THR A 379 -26.84 17.02 16.90
N LEU A 380 -27.35 17.81 17.86
CA LEU A 380 -27.95 17.29 19.08
C LEU A 380 -29.23 16.51 18.77
N SER A 381 -29.67 15.69 19.72
CA SER A 381 -30.92 14.90 19.62
C SER A 381 -32.20 15.74 19.42
N ASN A 382 -32.13 17.05 19.65
CA ASN A 382 -33.20 18.02 19.38
C ASN A 382 -33.14 18.63 17.95
N GLY A 383 -32.24 18.16 17.08
CA GLY A 383 -32.05 18.66 15.72
C GLY A 383 -31.26 19.98 15.61
N LYS A 384 -30.76 20.52 16.72
CA LYS A 384 -29.93 21.73 16.73
C LYS A 384 -28.47 21.36 16.49
N SER A 385 -27.79 22.11 15.62
CA SER A 385 -26.33 22.00 15.48
C SER A 385 -25.66 22.81 16.59
N GLU A 386 -24.82 22.16 17.38
CA GLU A 386 -23.87 22.79 18.28
C GLU A 386 -22.48 22.74 17.67
N LEU A 387 -21.84 23.90 17.61
CA LEU A 387 -20.46 24.02 17.23
C LEU A 387 -19.60 23.69 18.44
N LEU A 388 -18.89 22.55 18.39
CA LEU A 388 -17.86 22.26 19.38
C LEU A 388 -16.67 23.18 19.11
N THR A 389 -16.47 24.14 20.00
CA THR A 389 -15.24 24.93 20.09
C THR A 389 -14.39 24.33 21.20
N GLY A 390 -13.07 24.22 20.99
CA GLY A 390 -12.16 23.60 21.95
C GLY A 390 -12.26 24.28 23.31
N MET A 391 -12.85 23.59 24.29
CA MET A 391 -13.07 24.16 25.61
C MET A 391 -11.85 23.92 26.48
N ARG A 392 -11.27 25.02 26.95
CA ARG A 392 -10.13 25.08 27.88
C ARG A 392 -10.52 24.44 29.22
N VAL A 393 -9.93 23.30 29.58
CA VAL A 393 -9.85 22.88 30.98
C VAL A 393 -8.65 23.62 31.58
N GLN A 394 -8.90 24.67 32.35
CA GLN A 394 -7.87 25.33 33.15
C GLN A 394 -7.53 24.47 34.38
N PRO A 395 -6.28 24.54 34.88
CA PRO A 395 -5.82 23.76 36.02
C PRO A 395 -6.60 24.02 37.31
#